data_AF-A0A392NB88-F1
#
_entry.id   AF-A0A392NB88-F1
#
_cell.length_a   1.000
_cell.length_b   1.000
_cell.length_c   1.000
_cell.angle_alpha   90.00
_cell.angle_beta   90.00
_cell.angle_gamma   90.00
#
_symmetry.space_group_name_H-M   'P 1'
#
loop_
_entity.id
_entity.type
_entity.pdbx_description
1 polymer ?
#
loop_
_entity_poly.entity_id
_entity_poly.type
_entity_poly.pdbx_seq_one_letter_code
_entity_poly.pdbx_strand_id
1 'polypeptide(L)'
;ILRVLLTILDSSNDPRTLAVACFDISQFIQCHPAGRIIVTDLKAKERVMKLMNHESAEVTKNALLCIQRLFLGAKYASFLQV
;
A
#
# COMPACT_ATOMS: atom_id res chain seq x y z
N ILE A 1 -1.05 -14.58 1.54
CA ILE A 1 0.00 -13.56 1.82
C ILE A 1 -0.61 -12.16 2.00
N LEU A 2 -1.34 -11.58 1.02
CA LEU A 2 -1.98 -10.25 1.16
C LEU A 2 -2.79 -10.05 2.45
N ARG A 3 -3.65 -11.02 2.82
CA ARG A 3 -4.42 -10.94 4.07
C ARG A 3 -3.53 -10.83 5.33
N VAL A 4 -2.34 -11.42 5.30
CA VAL A 4 -1.35 -11.31 6.37
C VAL A 4 -0.77 -9.90 6.42
N LEU A 5 -0.38 -9.33 5.27
CA LEU A 5 0.06 -7.94 5.20
C LEU A 5 -1.00 -6.97 5.74
N LEU A 6 -2.28 -7.19 5.40
CA LEU A 6 -3.37 -6.37 5.94
C LEU A 6 -3.59 -6.54 7.44
N THR A 7 -3.33 -7.73 7.98
CA THR A 7 -3.36 -7.96 9.43
C THR A 7 -2.22 -7.20 10.10
N ILE A 8 -1.02 -7.23 9.52
CA ILE A 8 0.15 -6.48 9.99
C ILE A 8 -0.13 -4.98 10.04
N LEU A 9 -0.80 -4.42 9.01
CA LEU A 9 -1.18 -3.00 9.00
C LEU A 9 -2.08 -2.61 10.18
N ASP A 10 -2.91 -3.52 10.67
CA ASP A 10 -3.84 -3.25 11.76
C ASP A 10 -3.24 -3.54 13.15
N SER A 11 -2.28 -4.45 13.25
CA SER A 11 -1.79 -4.97 14.55
C SER A 11 -0.36 -4.56 14.90
N SER A 12 0.46 -4.13 13.94
CA SER A 12 1.85 -3.74 14.20
C SER A 12 1.96 -2.28 14.61
N ASN A 13 2.81 -2.01 15.60
CA ASN A 13 3.24 -0.65 15.95
C ASN A 13 4.69 -0.37 15.51
N ASP A 14 5.40 -1.37 14.97
CA ASP A 14 6.76 -1.16 14.46
C ASP A 14 6.72 -0.40 13.12
N PRO A 15 7.30 0.82 13.04
CA PRO A 15 7.21 1.64 11.84
C PRO A 15 7.85 0.99 10.62
N ARG A 16 8.95 0.25 10.79
CA ARG A 16 9.62 -0.42 9.68
C ARG A 16 8.73 -1.51 9.09
N THR A 17 8.11 -2.31 9.94
CA THR A 17 7.16 -3.36 9.53
C THR A 17 5.96 -2.77 8.77
N LEU A 18 5.40 -1.66 9.27
CA LEU A 18 4.31 -0.96 8.59
C LEU A 18 4.73 -0.40 7.22
N ALA A 19 5.92 0.21 7.14
CA ALA A 19 6.46 0.76 5.90
C ALA A 19 6.66 -0.34 4.84
N VAL A 20 7.26 -1.46 5.22
CA VAL A 20 7.48 -2.61 4.33
C VAL A 20 6.14 -3.22 3.90
N ALA A 21 5.18 -3.40 4.81
CA ALA A 21 3.87 -3.93 4.45
C ALA A 21 3.11 -3.03 3.45
N CYS A 22 3.17 -1.70 3.63
CA CYS A 22 2.62 -0.75 2.66
C CYS A 22 3.33 -0.86 1.30
N PHE A 23 4.65 -0.96 1.30
CA PHE A 23 5.43 -1.11 0.07
C PHE A 23 5.09 -2.41 -0.66
N ASP A 24 5.03 -3.54 0.01
CA ASP A 24 4.73 -4.85 -0.58
C ASP A 24 3.34 -4.89 -1.23
N ILE A 25 2.33 -4.28 -0.59
CA ILE A 25 1.00 -4.15 -1.18
C ILE A 25 1.07 -3.31 -2.45
N SER A 26 1.83 -2.21 -2.44
CA SER A 26 2.02 -1.35 -3.61
C SER A 26 2.70 -2.08 -4.77
N GLN A 27 3.68 -2.95 -4.48
CA GLN A 27 4.37 -3.77 -5.46
C GLN A 27 3.43 -4.82 -6.05
N PHE A 28 2.57 -5.43 -5.24
CA PHE A 28 1.55 -6.35 -5.73
C PHE A 28 0.57 -5.66 -6.69
N ILE A 29 0.13 -4.44 -6.38
CA ILE A 29 -0.74 -3.65 -7.26
C ILE A 29 -0.08 -3.40 -8.62
N GLN A 30 1.23 -3.11 -8.63
CA GLN A 30 1.99 -2.82 -9.84
C GLN A 30 2.25 -4.07 -10.69
N CYS A 31 2.66 -5.17 -10.05
CA CYS A 31 3.15 -6.35 -10.76
C CYS A 31 2.04 -7.32 -11.16
N HIS A 32 0.90 -7.31 -10.46
CA HIS A 32 -0.19 -8.24 -10.73
C HIS A 32 -1.29 -7.57 -11.59
N PRO A 33 -1.70 -8.14 -12.74
CA PRO A 33 -2.70 -7.53 -13.63
C PRO A 33 -4.04 -7.21 -12.93
N ALA A 34 -4.49 -8.11 -12.05
CA ALA A 34 -5.71 -7.90 -11.25
C ALA A 34 -5.43 -7.27 -9.87
N GLY A 35 -4.23 -6.75 -9.62
CA GLY A 35 -3.77 -6.34 -8.29
C GLY A 35 -4.68 -5.29 -7.64
N ARG A 36 -5.13 -4.30 -8.43
CA ARG A 36 -6.05 -3.25 -7.97
C ARG A 36 -7.40 -3.81 -7.53
N ILE A 37 -7.97 -4.73 -8.32
CA ILE A 37 -9.28 -5.34 -8.05
C ILE A 37 -9.16 -6.13 -6.75
N ILE A 38 -8.18 -7.02 -6.65
CA ILE A 38 -7.96 -7.87 -5.47
C ILE A 38 -7.74 -7.04 -4.20
N VAL A 39 -6.89 -6.01 -4.26
CA VAL A 39 -6.60 -5.15 -3.09
C VAL A 39 -7.83 -4.33 -2.68
N THR A 40 -8.65 -3.92 -3.65
CA THR A 40 -9.92 -3.23 -3.38
C THR A 40 -10.94 -4.16 -2.71
N ASP A 41 -11.10 -5.39 -3.22
CA ASP A 41 -12.01 -6.40 -2.67
C ASP A 41 -11.62 -6.79 -1.23
N LEU A 42 -10.32 -6.79 -0.93
CA LEU A 42 -9.80 -7.02 0.41
C LEU A 42 -9.92 -5.79 1.35
N LYS A 43 -10.51 -4.68 0.87
CA LYS A 43 -10.70 -3.43 1.63
C LYS A 43 -9.39 -2.85 2.19
N ALA A 44 -8.28 -3.03 1.47
CA ALA A 44 -6.97 -2.56 1.91
C ALA A 44 -6.85 -1.03 1.93
N LYS A 45 -7.61 -0.34 1.07
CA LYS A 45 -7.57 1.11 0.90
C LYS A 45 -7.70 1.85 2.23
N GLU A 46 -8.72 1.53 3.02
CA GLU A 46 -8.99 2.22 4.28
C GLU A 46 -7.87 2.01 5.29
N ARG A 47 -7.26 0.81 5.31
CA ARG A 47 -6.15 0.48 6.21
C ARG A 47 -4.90 1.29 5.86
N VAL A 48 -4.54 1.33 4.58
CA VAL A 48 -3.36 2.09 4.10
C VAL A 48 -3.58 3.60 4.24
N MET A 49 -4.78 4.12 3.98
CA MET A 49 -5.07 5.55 4.12
C MET A 49 -4.84 6.07 5.55
N LYS A 50 -5.11 5.26 6.58
CA LYS A 50 -4.84 5.64 7.98
C LYS A 50 -3.35 5.90 8.25
N LEU A 51 -2.47 5.23 7.51
CA LEU A 51 -1.02 5.31 7.67
C LEU A 51 -0.39 6.48 6.88
N MET A 52 -1.16 7.22 6.08
CA MET A 52 -0.65 8.36 5.31
C MET A 52 -0.30 9.58 6.17
N ASN A 53 -0.79 9.64 7.41
CA ASN A 53 -0.46 10.70 8.37
C ASN A 53 0.34 10.15 9.56
N HIS A 54 1.09 9.07 9.34
CA HIS A 54 1.90 8.44 10.38
C HIS A 54 3.12 9.32 10.70
N GLU A 55 3.57 9.30 11.96
CA GLU A 55 4.72 10.12 12.43
C GLU A 55 6.02 9.78 11.71
N SER A 56 6.24 8.51 11.39
CA SER A 56 7.35 8.06 10.56
C SER A 56 7.17 8.48 9.11
N ALA A 57 8.10 9.29 8.62
CA ALA A 57 8.17 9.71 7.22
C ALA A 57 8.26 8.52 6.24
N GLU A 58 8.90 7.42 6.67
CA GLU A 58 9.03 6.21 5.84
C GLU A 58 7.70 5.49 5.67
N VAL A 59 6.90 5.38 6.74
CA VAL A 59 5.54 4.81 6.68
C VAL A 59 4.67 5.67 5.79
N THR A 60 4.68 6.99 6.01
CA THR A 60 3.91 7.96 5.22
C THR A 60 4.26 7.90 3.73
N LYS A 61 5.56 7.85 3.38
CA LYS A 61 6.03 7.70 2.00
C LYS A 61 5.47 6.44 1.34
N ASN A 62 5.59 5.29 1.98
CA ASN A 62 5.16 4.01 1.41
C ASN A 62 3.63 3.88 1.35
N ALA A 63 2.90 4.41 2.34
CA ALA A 63 1.44 4.46 2.32
C ALA A 63 0.93 5.34 1.17
N LEU A 64 1.52 6.53 0.98
CA LEU A 64 1.21 7.42 -0.14
C LEU A 64 1.46 6.74 -1.49
N LEU A 65 2.63 6.11 -1.67
CA LEU A 65 2.94 5.38 -2.89
C LEU A 65 1.91 4.29 -3.19
N CYS A 66 1.54 3.49 -2.17
CA CYS A 66 0.54 2.45 -2.30
C CYS A 66 -0.82 3.00 -2.73
N ILE A 67 -1.27 4.09 -2.11
CA ILE A 67 -2.54 4.75 -2.45
C ILE A 67 -2.50 5.34 -3.86
N GLN A 68 -1.42 6.01 -4.24
CA GLN A 68 -1.26 6.55 -5.58
C GLN A 68 -1.33 5.43 -6.64
N ARG A 69 -0.66 4.30 -6.43
CA ARG A 69 -0.73 3.14 -7.35
C ARG A 69 -2.12 2.51 -7.42
N LEU A 70 -2.88 2.54 -6.33
CA LEU A 70 -4.25 2.04 -6.29
C LEU A 70 -5.21 2.91 -7.12
N PHE A 71 -5.09 4.23 -7.03
CA PHE A 71 -6.03 5.18 -7.64
C PHE A 71 -5.67 5.64 -9.05
N LEU A 72 -4.38 5.82 -9.35
CA LEU A 72 -3.95 6.43 -10.61
C LEU A 72 -4.12 5.44 -11.76
N GLY A 73 -4.77 5.84 -12.86
CA GLY A 73 -4.85 5.03 -14.08
C GLY A 73 -3.48 4.61 -14.62
N ALA A 74 -3.43 3.61 -15.50
CA ALA A 74 -2.18 3.01 -16.02
C ALA A 74 -1.16 4.06 -16.52
N LYS A 75 -1.65 5.10 -17.21
CA LYS A 75 -0.85 6.24 -17.70
C LYS A 75 -0.09 7.00 -16.61
N TYR A 76 -0.68 7.16 -15.42
CA TYR A 76 -0.08 7.94 -14.34
C TYR A 76 0.71 7.06 -13.37
N ALA A 77 0.32 5.79 -13.24
CA ALA A 77 1.04 4.80 -12.45
C ALA A 77 2.46 4.53 -13.01
N SER A 78 2.68 4.66 -14.32
CA SER A 78 4.01 4.52 -14.93
C SER A 78 5.02 5.57 -14.44
N PHE A 79 4.56 6.74 -13.96
CA PHE A 79 5.45 7.75 -13.38
C PHE A 79 5.92 7.40 -11.95
N LEU A 80 5.34 6.37 -11.33
CA LEU A 80 5.67 5.90 -9.98
C LEU A 80 6.62 4.69 -9.99
N GLN A 81 7.28 4.42 -11.12
CA GLN A 81 8.20 3.28 -11.29
C GLN A 81 9.63 3.57 -10.79
N VAL A 82 9.86 4.70 -10.11
CA VAL A 82 11.16 5.08 -9.54
C VAL A 82 11.46 4.29 -8.27
#